data_AF-A0A7S3HJL6-F1
#
_entry.id   AF-A0A7S3HJL6-F1
#
_cell.length_a   1.000
_cell.length_b   1.000
_cell.length_c   1.000
_cell.angle_alpha   90.00
_cell.angle_beta   90.00
_cell.angle_gamma   90.00
#
_symmetry.space_group_name_H-M   'P 1'
#
loop_
_entity.id
_entity.type
_entity.pdbx_description
1 polymer ?
#
loop_
_entity_poly.entity_id
_entity_poly.type
_entity_poly.pdbx_seq_one_letter_code
_entity_poly.pdbx_strand_id
1 'polypeptide(L)'
;GRTWNSPDTSTALNNEACCLYCLNKRGEARVRFERAWNTISNALGHRAPRAVTAWKNLEKARRAHAPIHSKKDLSESLQLRPDADRLLLGGTFTIQGIPPPEDKKKKKKGGGGGKKKKKK
;
A
#
# COMPACT_ATOMS: atom_id res chain seq x y z
N GLY A 1 -33.42 -6.42 28.79
CA GLY A 1 -32.88 -7.04 27.57
C GLY A 1 -31.78 -6.17 27.01
N ARG A 2 -30.68 -6.76 26.58
CA ARG A 2 -29.40 -6.11 26.32
C ARG A 2 -29.40 -5.32 24.99
N THR A 3 -29.78 -4.03 25.00
CA THR A 3 -30.01 -3.18 23.80
C THR A 3 -28.78 -2.92 22.94
N TRP A 4 -27.57 -3.23 23.44
CA TRP A 4 -26.31 -3.04 22.72
C TRP A 4 -26.00 -4.12 21.68
N ASN A 5 -26.82 -5.17 21.58
CA ASN A 5 -26.68 -6.23 20.57
C ASN A 5 -27.83 -6.21 19.55
N SER A 6 -28.34 -5.03 19.22
CA SER A 6 -29.31 -4.84 18.15
C SER A 6 -28.62 -4.28 16.90
N PRO A 7 -28.95 -4.76 15.68
CA PRO A 7 -28.40 -4.23 14.43
C PRO A 7 -28.59 -2.73 14.22
N ASP A 8 -29.68 -2.18 14.76
CA ASP A 8 -29.97 -0.75 14.66
C ASP A 8 -29.04 0.06 15.55
N THR A 9 -28.81 -0.41 16.78
CA THR A 9 -27.81 0.17 17.68
C THR A 9 -26.40 0.10 17.06
N SER A 10 -26.05 -1.02 16.41
CA SER A 10 -24.77 -1.16 15.73
C SER A 10 -24.63 -0.28 14.49
N THR A 11 -25.74 0.09 13.85
CA THR A 11 -25.73 1.07 12.75
C THR A 11 -25.44 2.46 13.29
N ALA A 12 -26.03 2.83 14.43
CA ALA A 12 -25.67 4.07 15.12
C ALA A 12 -24.18 4.08 15.52
N LEU A 13 -23.66 2.95 16.00
CA LEU A 13 -22.22 2.78 16.33
C LEU A 13 -21.32 2.96 15.09
N ASN A 14 -21.73 2.45 13.92
CA ASN A 14 -21.02 2.67 12.66
C ASN A 14 -21.00 4.17 12.28
N ASN A 15 -22.10 4.89 12.49
CA ASN A 15 -22.15 6.32 12.19
C ASN A 15 -21.29 7.14 13.16
N GLU A 16 -21.28 6.80 14.45
CA GLU A 16 -20.38 7.39 15.44
C GLU A 16 -18.91 7.16 15.06
N ALA A 17 -18.57 5.95 14.59
CA ALA A 17 -17.24 5.64 14.09
C ALA A 17 -16.86 6.47 12.87
N CYS A 18 -17.80 6.77 11.97
CA CYS A 18 -17.58 7.71 10.87
C CYS A 18 -17.23 9.12 11.38
N CYS A 19 -17.91 9.61 12.42
CA CYS A 19 -17.59 10.90 13.05
C CYS A 19 -16.18 10.88 13.66
N LEU A 20 -15.82 9.84 14.40
CA LEU A 20 -14.47 9.68 14.97
C LEU A 20 -13.38 9.63 13.90
N TYR A 21 -13.67 8.96 12.78
CA TYR A 21 -12.77 8.92 11.63
C TYR A 21 -12.55 10.32 11.03
N CYS A 22 -13.60 11.14 10.94
CA CYS A 22 -13.52 12.52 10.47
C CYS A 22 -12.74 13.42 11.44
N LEU A 23 -12.83 13.15 12.74
CA LEU A 23 -12.02 13.80 13.80
C LEU A 23 -10.56 13.31 13.86
N ASN A 24 -10.14 12.52 12.87
CA ASN A 24 -8.81 11.92 12.78
C ASN A 24 -8.44 10.95 13.92
N LYS A 25 -9.42 10.52 14.73
CA LYS A 25 -9.25 9.50 15.78
C LYS A 25 -9.35 8.10 15.19
N ARG A 26 -8.43 7.76 14.28
CA ARG A 26 -8.46 6.53 13.47
C ARG A 26 -8.47 5.24 14.30
N GLY A 27 -7.74 5.22 15.43
CA GLY A 27 -7.67 4.06 16.33
C GLY A 27 -9.02 3.74 16.99
N GLU A 28 -9.67 4.76 17.58
CA GLU A 28 -10.99 4.62 18.20
C GLU A 28 -12.07 4.27 17.17
N ALA A 29 -12.04 4.91 16.00
CA ALA A 29 -12.96 4.64 14.91
C ALA A 29 -12.90 3.18 14.45
N ARG A 30 -11.69 2.61 14.32
CA ARG A 30 -11.50 1.21 13.92
C ARG A 30 -12.20 0.25 14.88
N VAL A 31 -11.98 0.37 16.18
CA VAL A 31 -12.59 -0.53 17.18
C VAL A 31 -14.11 -0.46 17.13
N ARG A 32 -14.67 0.74 16.91
CA ARG A 32 -16.12 0.94 16.76
C ARG A 32 -16.66 0.31 15.46
N PHE A 33 -15.94 0.43 14.35
CA PHE A 33 -16.30 -0.26 13.10
C PHE A 33 -16.23 -1.79 13.23
N GLU A 34 -15.23 -2.34 13.92
CA GLU A 34 -15.10 -3.79 14.16
C GLU A 34 -16.30 -4.32 14.96
N ARG A 35 -16.69 -3.63 16.02
CA ARG A 35 -17.87 -3.99 16.83
C ARG A 35 -19.16 -3.89 16.02
N ALA A 36 -19.35 -2.80 15.28
CA ALA A 36 -20.53 -2.61 14.44
C ALA A 36 -20.66 -3.70 13.37
N TRP A 37 -19.57 -4.01 12.68
CA TRP A 37 -19.55 -5.06 11.66
C TRP A 37 -19.85 -6.44 12.26
N ASN A 38 -19.24 -6.80 13.39
CA ASN A 38 -19.45 -8.10 14.01
C ASN A 38 -20.92 -8.31 14.41
N THR A 39 -21.55 -7.31 15.04
CA THR A 39 -22.97 -7.41 15.41
C THR A 39 -23.90 -7.44 14.19
N ILE A 40 -23.67 -6.58 13.19
CA ILE A 40 -24.53 -6.52 11.99
C ILE A 40 -24.37 -7.78 11.13
N SER A 41 -23.15 -8.30 10.98
CA SER A 41 -22.88 -9.51 10.19
C SER A 41 -23.44 -10.77 10.86
N ASN A 42 -23.40 -10.86 12.19
CA ASN A 42 -24.01 -11.99 12.92
C ASN A 42 -25.54 -11.95 12.87
N ALA A 43 -26.15 -10.76 12.83
CA ALA A 43 -27.60 -10.63 12.89
C ALA A 43 -28.29 -10.65 11.50
N LEU A 44 -27.72 -9.98 10.49
CA LEU A 44 -28.31 -9.89 9.14
C LEU A 44 -27.57 -10.73 8.09
N GLY A 45 -26.40 -11.28 8.43
CA GLY A 45 -25.50 -11.94 7.50
C GLY A 45 -24.51 -10.98 6.84
N HIS A 46 -23.37 -11.53 6.42
CA HIS A 46 -22.25 -10.78 5.83
C HIS A 46 -22.57 -10.12 4.47
N ARG A 47 -23.58 -10.61 3.75
CA ARG A 47 -24.01 -10.04 2.45
C ARG A 47 -25.05 -8.93 2.57
N ALA A 48 -25.60 -8.69 3.76
CA ALA A 48 -26.57 -7.63 3.95
C ALA A 48 -25.95 -6.26 3.64
N PRO A 49 -26.68 -5.33 2.99
CA PRO A 49 -26.15 -4.01 2.63
C PRO A 49 -25.52 -3.26 3.82
N ARG A 50 -26.13 -3.36 5.01
CA ARG A 50 -25.61 -2.74 6.24
C ARG A 50 -24.27 -3.36 6.68
N ALA A 51 -24.13 -4.68 6.57
CA ALA A 51 -22.88 -5.38 6.91
C ALA A 51 -21.75 -4.99 5.95
N VAL A 52 -22.05 -4.94 4.64
CA VAL A 52 -21.10 -4.54 3.61
C VAL A 52 -20.62 -3.11 3.82
N THR A 53 -21.52 -2.19 4.17
CA THR A 53 -21.15 -0.79 4.47
C THR A 53 -20.24 -0.70 5.69
N ALA A 54 -20.59 -1.37 6.80
CA ALA A 54 -19.76 -1.40 7.99
C ALA A 54 -18.36 -2.00 7.71
N TRP A 55 -18.30 -3.06 6.90
CA TRP A 55 -17.05 -3.67 6.47
C TRP A 55 -16.18 -2.72 5.62
N LYS A 56 -16.79 -2.03 4.65
CA LYS A 56 -16.07 -1.03 3.82
C LYS A 56 -15.46 0.09 4.67
N ASN A 57 -16.21 0.57 5.66
CA ASN A 57 -15.74 1.60 6.58
C ASN A 57 -14.60 1.08 7.48
N LEU A 58 -14.71 -0.15 7.96
CA LEU A 58 -13.65 -0.82 8.70
C LEU A 58 -12.36 -0.92 7.88
N GLU A 59 -12.44 -1.38 6.64
CA GLU A 59 -11.28 -1.46 5.73
C GLU A 59 -10.63 -0.10 5.51
N LYS A 60 -11.43 0.95 5.30
CA LYS A 60 -10.95 2.32 5.16
C LYS A 60 -10.22 2.79 6.44
N ALA A 61 -10.76 2.49 7.61
CA ALA A 61 -10.12 2.79 8.89
C ALA A 61 -8.82 2.00 9.09
N ARG A 62 -8.77 0.72 8.69
CA ARG A 62 -7.55 -0.11 8.76
C ARG A 62 -6.44 0.43 7.89
N ARG A 63 -6.74 0.82 6.64
CA ARG A 63 -5.75 1.41 5.73
C ARG A 63 -5.21 2.74 6.23
N ALA A 64 -6.08 3.56 6.82
CA ALA A 64 -5.65 4.82 7.41
C ALA A 64 -4.81 4.66 8.68
N HIS A 65 -5.06 3.58 9.45
CA HIS A 65 -4.28 3.25 10.63
C HIS A 65 -3.02 2.44 10.28
N ALA A 66 -2.95 1.86 9.09
CA ALA A 66 -1.74 1.22 8.62
C ALA A 66 -0.64 2.29 8.51
N PRO A 67 0.59 2.02 8.94
CA PRO A 67 1.69 2.93 8.73
C PRO A 67 1.85 3.11 7.21
N ILE A 68 1.50 4.29 6.70
CA ILE A 68 1.44 4.55 5.25
C ILE A 68 2.81 4.33 4.60
N HIS A 69 3.88 4.59 5.33
CA HIS A 69 5.21 4.06 5.10
C HIS A 69 5.82 3.98 6.50
N SER A 70 6.49 2.89 6.87
CA SER A 70 7.34 2.98 8.05
C SER A 70 8.35 4.12 7.80
N LYS A 71 8.74 4.89 8.81
CA LYS A 71 9.77 5.94 8.61
C LYS A 71 11.03 5.39 7.94
N LYS A 72 11.31 4.09 8.12
CA LYS A 72 12.39 3.38 7.40
C LYS A 72 12.11 3.29 5.91
N ASP A 73 10.92 2.86 5.50
CA ASP A 73 10.56 2.69 4.08
C ASP A 73 10.62 4.03 3.34
N LEU A 74 10.21 5.12 4.00
CA LEU A 74 10.35 6.46 3.46
C LEU A 74 11.81 6.87 3.31
N SER A 75 12.65 6.63 4.34
CA SER A 75 14.08 6.96 4.28
C SER A 75 14.82 6.18 3.19
N GLU A 76 14.50 4.90 3.01
CA GLU A 76 15.07 4.04 1.96
C GLU A 76 14.60 4.47 0.57
N SER A 77 13.31 4.81 0.42
CA SER A 77 12.77 5.34 -0.84
C SER A 77 13.40 6.68 -1.22
N LEU A 78 13.67 7.55 -0.25
CA LEU A 78 14.37 8.83 -0.47
C LEU A 78 15.85 8.62 -0.84
N GLN A 79 16.52 7.61 -0.26
CA GLN A 79 17.89 7.25 -0.65
C GLN A 79 18.00 6.77 -2.10
N LEU A 80 16.99 6.04 -2.59
CA LEU A 80 16.91 5.62 -4.00
C LEU A 80 16.62 6.79 -4.96
N ARG A 81 16.21 7.94 -4.43
CA ARG A 81 15.83 9.12 -5.23
C ARG A 81 16.52 10.37 -4.69
N PRO A 82 17.86 10.50 -4.88
CA PRO A 82 18.62 11.66 -4.39
C PRO A 82 18.19 12.99 -5.03
N ASP A 83 17.38 12.94 -6.10
CA ASP A 83 16.73 14.06 -6.75
C ASP A 83 15.36 14.43 -6.14
N ALA A 84 14.88 13.73 -5.11
CA ALA A 84 13.56 13.96 -4.51
C ALA A 84 13.37 15.41 -4.01
N ASP A 85 14.41 16.03 -3.45
CA ASP A 85 14.36 17.42 -3.00
C ASP A 85 14.13 18.40 -4.16
N ARG A 86 14.56 18.05 -5.38
CA ARG A 86 14.36 18.89 -6.58
C ARG A 86 12.92 18.90 -7.07
N LEU A 87 12.14 17.85 -6.76
CA LEU A 87 10.70 17.81 -7.08
C LEU A 87 9.91 18.86 -6.30
N LEU A 88 10.29 19.10 -5.05
CA LEU A 88 9.60 20.05 -4.17
C LEU A 88 9.96 21.50 -4.48
N LEU A 89 11.18 21.75 -4.95
CA LEU A 89 11.67 23.09 -5.27
C LEU A 89 11.49 23.48 -6.76
N GLY A 90 10.85 22.63 -7.58
CA GLY A 90 10.62 22.93 -9.00
C GLY A 90 11.90 22.94 -9.85
N GLY A 91 12.94 22.20 -9.43
CA GLY A 91 14.22 22.13 -10.13
C GLY A 91 14.19 21.20 -11.33
N THR A 92 15.19 21.34 -12.22
CA THR A 92 15.35 20.49 -13.40
C THR A 92 15.81 19.08 -13.02
N PHE A 93 15.14 18.05 -13.52
CA PHE A 93 15.50 16.64 -13.30
C PHE A 93 15.86 15.94 -14.61
N THR A 94 16.96 15.18 -14.57
CA THR A 94 17.42 14.33 -15.69
C THR A 94 16.97 12.90 -15.43
N ILE A 95 15.99 12.42 -16.20
CA ILE A 95 15.57 11.01 -16.15
C ILE A 95 16.59 10.21 -16.97
N GLN A 96 17.48 9.48 -16.29
CA GLN A 96 18.38 8.56 -16.97
C GLN A 96 17.57 7.39 -17.52
N GLY A 97 17.40 7.34 -18.84
CA GLY A 97 16.72 6.23 -19.50
C GLY A 97 17.45 4.93 -19.19
N ILE A 98 16.71 3.90 -18.77
CA ILE A 98 17.26 2.55 -18.64
C ILE A 98 17.68 2.14 -20.06
N PRO A 99 18.98 1.87 -20.31
CA PRO A 99 19.41 1.45 -21.62
C PRO A 99 18.67 0.15 -21.99
N PRO A 100 18.27 -0.03 -23.27
CA PRO A 100 17.62 -1.25 -23.69
C PRO A 100 18.49 -2.44 -23.30
N PRO A 101 17.89 -3.56 -22.83
CA PRO A 101 18.63 -4.71 -22.37
C PRO A 101 19.60 -5.16 -23.47
N GLU A 102 20.90 -5.23 -23.17
CA GLU A 102 21.89 -5.60 -24.18
C GLU A 102 21.56 -6.98 -24.74
N ASP A 103 21.25 -7.04 -26.03
CA ASP A 103 21.27 -8.27 -26.80
C ASP A 103 22.68 -8.83 -26.71
N LYS A 104 22.86 -9.89 -25.91
CA LYS A 104 24.10 -10.67 -25.85
C LYS A 104 24.49 -11.05 -27.28
N LYS A 105 25.38 -10.27 -27.91
CA LYS A 105 25.98 -10.62 -29.20
C LYS A 105 26.56 -12.01 -29.07
N LYS A 106 25.92 -12.99 -29.72
CA LYS A 106 26.40 -14.37 -29.84
C LYS A 106 27.86 -14.30 -30.27
N LYS A 107 28.76 -14.73 -29.38
CA LYS A 107 30.19 -14.89 -29.66
C LYS A 107 30.31 -15.82 -30.86
N LYS A 108 30.59 -15.26 -32.04
CA LYS A 108 30.77 -16.03 -33.29
C LYS A 108 32.06 -16.84 -33.13
N LYS A 109 31.93 -18.11 -32.72
CA LYS A 109 32.99 -19.11 -32.80
C LYS A 109 33.19 -19.44 -34.28
N GLY A 110 34.37 -19.12 -34.81
CA GLY A 110 34.86 -19.56 -36.10
C GLY A 110 36.17 -18.83 -36.34
N GLY A 111 37.28 -19.44 -36.72
CA GLY A 111 37.68 -20.81 -37.01
C GLY A 111 39.20 -20.79 -37.03
N GLY A 112 39.84 -21.95 -36.92
CA GLY A 112 41.29 -22.07 -36.68
C GLY A 112 42.20 -21.56 -37.80
N GLY A 113 43.51 -21.61 -37.50
CA GLY A 113 44.56 -21.43 -38.50
C GLY A 113 45.83 -20.82 -37.90
N GLY A 114 46.70 -21.64 -37.32
CA GLY A 114 47.92 -21.18 -36.66
C GLY A 114 49.05 -20.78 -37.60
N LYS A 115 50.08 -20.12 -37.04
CA LYS A 115 51.50 -20.50 -37.24
C LYS A 115 52.43 -19.65 -36.37
N LYS A 116 53.24 -20.39 -35.59
CA LYS A 116 54.68 -20.24 -35.34
C LYS A 116 55.25 -18.91 -34.78
N LYS A 117 55.87 -19.05 -33.59
CA LYS A 117 57.27 -18.73 -33.23
C LYS A 117 57.84 -17.41 -33.80
N LYS A 118 58.45 -16.53 -33.01
CA LYS A 118 59.71 -16.81 -32.28
C LYS A 118 60.03 -15.66 -31.31
N LYS A 119 60.59 -16.04 -30.16
CA LYS A 119 61.36 -15.21 -29.23
C LYS A 119 62.42 -14.36 -29.95
N LYS A 120 62.60 -13.11 -29.51
CA LYS A 120 63.81 -12.69 -28.79
C LYS A 120 63.47 -11.47 -27.94
#